data_AF-A0A645EN95-F1
#
_entry.id   AF-A0A645EN95-F1
#
_cell.length_a   1.000
_cell.length_b   1.000
_cell.length_c   1.000
_cell.angle_alpha   90.00
_cell.angle_beta   90.00
_cell.angle_gamma   90.00
#
_symmetry.space_group_name_H-M   'P 1'
#
loop_
_entity.id
_entity.type
_entity.pdbx_description
1 polymer ?
#
loop_
_entity_poly.entity_id
_entity_poly.type
_entity_poly.pdbx_seq_one_letter_code
_entity_poly.pdbx_strand_id
1 'polypeptide(L)' 'MLAAVCPTAMIFVPSVDGVSHNVREHTHPEHIEAGANVLLAVLCELAGATPPAGALA' A
#
# COMPACT_ATOMS: atom_id res chain seq x y z
N MET A 1 -19.16 1.79 -4.11
CA MET A 1 -17.88 1.39 -4.73
C MET A 1 -17.14 2.66 -5.14
N LEU A 2 -15.93 2.92 -4.61
CA LEU A 2 -15.16 4.12 -4.97
C LEU A 2 -14.79 4.13 -6.47
N ALA A 3 -14.37 2.98 -7.00
CA ALA A 3 -14.00 2.83 -8.41
C ALA A 3 -15.10 3.20 -9.43
N ALA A 4 -16.38 3.20 -9.02
CA ALA A 4 -17.48 3.57 -9.90
C ALA A 4 -17.71 5.09 -10.01
N VAL A 5 -17.15 5.89 -9.10
CA VAL A 5 -17.45 7.32 -8.98
C VAL A 5 -16.22 8.22 -9.03
N CYS A 6 -15.01 7.66 -8.92
CA CYS A 6 -13.76 8.40 -9.06
C CYS A 6 -12.59 7.50 -9.49
N PRO A 7 -11.52 8.06 -10.08
CA PRO A 7 -10.27 7.33 -10.30
C PRO A 7 -9.81 6.66 -9.01
N THR A 8 -9.57 5.34 -9.08
CA THR A 8 -9.27 4.50 -7.91
C THR A 8 -8.26 3.45 -8.32
N ALA A 9 -7.31 3.14 -7.43
CA ALA A 9 -6.35 2.05 -7.57
C ALA A 9 -6.20 1.31 -6.23
N MET A 10 -5.54 0.16 -6.24
CA MET A 10 -5.25 -0.64 -5.05
C MET A 10 -3.76 -0.95 -4.97
N ILE A 11 -3.24 -1.09 -3.75
CA ILE A 11 -1.88 -1.52 -3.44
C ILE A 11 -2.00 -2.80 -2.60
N PHE A 12 -1.34 -3.86 -3.03
CA PHE A 12 -1.30 -5.13 -2.29
C PHE A 12 0.10 -5.39 -1.74
N VAL A 13 0.12 -6.02 -0.57
CA VAL A 13 1.33 -6.54 0.10
C VAL A 13 1.13 -8.04 0.33
N PRO A 14 2.21 -8.84 0.33
CA PRO A 14 2.08 -10.29 0.50
C PRO A 14 1.69 -10.66 1.93
N SER A 15 0.68 -11.53 2.06
CA SER A 15 0.40 -12.28 3.29
C SER A 15 1.10 -13.63 3.25
N VAL A 16 1.64 -14.08 4.38
CA VAL A 16 2.31 -15.38 4.52
C VAL A 16 1.36 -16.50 4.08
N ASP A 17 1.83 -17.33 3.15
CA ASP A 17 1.08 -18.43 2.52
C ASP A 17 -0.26 -18.01 1.88
N GLY A 18 -0.49 -16.72 1.65
CA GLY A 18 -1.75 -16.18 1.14
C GLY A 18 -2.94 -16.38 2.10
N VAL A 19 -2.69 -16.65 3.38
CA VAL A 19 -3.75 -16.85 4.38
C VAL A 19 -4.43 -15.52 4.68
N SER A 20 -5.78 -15.51 4.65
CA SER A 20 -6.60 -14.38 5.09
C SER A 20 -7.88 -14.86 5.77
N HIS A 21 -8.59 -13.98 6.49
CA HIS A 21 -9.76 -14.29 7.33
C HIS A 21 -9.47 -15.41 8.34
N ASN A 22 -8.26 -15.40 8.88
CA ASN A 22 -7.79 -16.41 9.82
C ASN A 22 -6.97 -15.75 10.93
N VAL A 23 -7.04 -16.26 12.15
CA VAL A 23 -6.25 -15.73 13.29
C VAL A 23 -4.73 -15.85 13.08
N ARG A 24 -4.31 -16.68 12.13
CA ARG A 24 -2.90 -16.86 11.72
C ARG A 24 -2.50 -15.98 10.55
N GLU A 25 -3.40 -15.15 10.02
CA GLU A 25 -3.10 -14.18 8.98
C GLU A 25 -1.95 -13.28 9.43
N HIS A 26 -0.90 -13.21 8.61
CA HIS A 26 0.30 -12.48 8.94
C HIS A 26 0.91 -11.85 7.69
N THR A 27 1.29 -10.59 7.82
CA THR A 27 2.09 -9.84 6.85
C THR A 27 3.33 -9.38 7.59
N HIS A 28 4.52 -9.68 7.05
CA HIS A 28 5.76 -9.27 7.69
C HIS A 28 5.88 -7.73 7.75
N PRO A 29 6.49 -7.16 8.80
CA PRO A 29 6.63 -5.71 8.97
C PRO A 29 7.25 -5.01 7.76
N GLU A 30 8.25 -5.60 7.11
CA GLU A 30 8.90 -5.05 5.92
C GLU A 30 7.94 -4.91 4.72
N HIS A 31 6.98 -5.81 4.58
CA HIS A 31 5.97 -5.73 3.53
C HIS A 31 4.92 -4.65 3.84
N ILE A 32 4.58 -4.47 5.13
CA ILE A 32 3.68 -3.40 5.56
C ILE A 32 4.33 -2.03 5.30
N GLU A 33 5.59 -1.87 5.68
CA GLU A 33 6.37 -0.64 5.43
C GLU A 33 6.47 -0.35 3.93
N ALA A 34 6.84 -1.33 3.12
CA ALA A 34 6.92 -1.17 1.67
C ALA A 34 5.57 -0.74 1.06
N GLY A 35 4.46 -1.36 1.48
CA GLY A 35 3.12 -0.97 1.01
C GLY A 35 2.73 0.46 1.42
N ALA A 36 3.06 0.86 2.65
CA ALA A 36 2.80 2.22 3.14
C ALA A 36 3.66 3.26 2.40
N ASN A 37 4.91 2.93 2.09
CA ASN A 37 5.83 3.77 1.32
C ASN A 37 5.33 3.99 -0.12
N VAL A 38 4.84 2.93 -0.80
CA VAL A 38 4.19 3.07 -2.10
C VAL A 38 2.95 3.97 -2.02
N LEU A 39 2.10 3.78 -1.01
CA LEU A 39 0.93 4.64 -0.81
C LEU A 39 1.32 6.11 -0.63
N LEU A 40 2.33 6.37 0.19
CA LEU A 40 2.84 7.72 0.43
C LEU A 40 3.34 8.36 -0.87
N ALA A 41 4.15 7.64 -1.64
CA ALA A 41 4.67 8.13 -2.91
C ALA A 41 3.54 8.50 -3.90
N VAL A 42 2.56 7.62 -4.06
CA VAL A 42 1.39 7.84 -4.93
C VAL A 42 0.58 9.04 -4.48
N LEU A 43 0.30 9.18 -3.18
CA LEU A 43 -0.47 10.30 -2.67
C LEU A 43 0.27 11.64 -2.82
N CYS A 44 1.58 11.65 -2.60
CA CYS A 44 2.40 12.85 -2.84
C CYS A 44 2.30 13.27 -4.31
N GLU A 45 2.49 12.34 -5.24
CA GLU A 45 2.39 12.62 -6.68
C GLU A 45 1.00 13.18 -7.05
N LEU A 46 -0.07 12.53 -6.62
CA LEU A 46 -1.45 12.95 -6.91
C LEU A 46 -1.82 14.30 -6.27
N ALA A 47 -1.22 14.62 -5.12
CA ALA A 47 -1.43 15.89 -4.42
C ALA A 47 -0.50 17.03 -4.92
N GLY A 48 0.41 16.75 -5.86
CA GLY A 48 1.42 17.72 -6.30
C GLY A 48 2.50 18.03 -5.25
N ALA A 49 2.71 17.11 -4.30
CA ALA A 49 3.77 17.18 -3.30
C ALA A 49 4.96 16.30 -3.70
N THR A 50 6.15 16.64 -3.19
CA THR A 50 7.33 15.78 -3.35
C THR A 50 7.36 14.75 -2.23
N PRO A 51 7.43 13.43 -2.53
CA PRO A 51 7.56 12.43 -1.49
C PRO A 51 8.91 12.56 -0.75
N PRO A 52 8.97 12.21 0.54
CA PRO A 52 10.22 12.21 1.28
C PRO A 52 11.22 11.21 0.69
N ALA A 53 12.52 11.53 0.81
CA ALA A 53 13.58 10.63 0.38
C ALA A 53 13.43 9.26 1.06
N GLY A 54 13.44 8.19 0.27
CA GLY A 54 13.31 6.81 0.76
C GLY A 54 11.92 6.19 0.68
N ALA A 55 10.88 6.94 0.28
CA ALA A 55 9.52 6.39 0.13
C ALA A 55 9.35 5.34 -0.99
N LEU A 56 10.38 5.06 -1.77
CA LEU A 56 10.40 4.01 -2.79
C LEU A 56 11.71 3.18 -2.74
N ALA A 57 12.51 3.37 -1.69
CA ALA A 57 13.80 2.71 -1.51
C ALA A 57 13.67 1.45 -0.66
#